data_AF-A0A9E4CCJ3-F1
#
_entry.id   AF-A0A9E4CCJ3-F1
#
_cell.length_a   1.000
_cell.length_b   1.000
_cell.length_c   1.000
_cell.angle_alpha   90.00
_cell.angle_beta   90.00
_cell.angle_gamma   90.00
#
_symmetry.space_group_name_H-M   'P 1'
#
loop_
_entity.id
_entity.type
_entity.pdbx_description
1 polymer ?
#
loop_
_entity_poly.entity_id
_entity_poly.type
_entity_poly.pdbx_seq_one_letter_code
_entity_poly.pdbx_strand_id
1 'polypeptide(L)'
;LDASIKFLQFITSPEAGAIWVDIVGELPAQLEAANDPELMADEKLGAFAAGLPYAHATFFVNESDNRQALIDAYDMVLLSGEDPNTALDIAVETVQEMLDEFWADR
;
A
#
# COMPACT_ATOMS: atom_id res chain seq x y z
N LEU A 1 16.11 22.73 -13.32
CA LEU A 1 15.04 21.75 -13.00
C LEU A 1 14.69 20.88 -14.21
N ASP A 2 14.86 21.38 -15.44
CA ASP A 2 14.49 20.71 -16.69
C ASP A 2 15.04 19.29 -16.88
N ALA A 3 16.30 19.04 -16.52
CA ALA A 3 16.88 17.71 -16.61
C ALA A 3 16.21 16.72 -15.65
N SER A 4 15.91 17.14 -14.41
CA SER A 4 15.19 16.33 -13.43
C SER A 4 13.77 16.02 -13.89
N ILE A 5 13.09 16.99 -14.51
CA ILE A 5 11.74 16.78 -15.07
C ILE A 5 11.79 15.75 -16.20
N LYS A 6 12.73 15.87 -17.15
CA LYS A 6 12.89 14.89 -18.24
C LYS A 6 13.18 13.48 -17.72
N PHE A 7 14.00 13.38 -16.68
CA PHE A 7 14.28 12.10 -16.04
C PHE A 7 13.03 11.51 -15.38
N LEU A 8 12.28 12.30 -14.60
CA LEU A 8 11.03 11.87 -13.98
C LEU A 8 10.02 11.41 -15.03
N GLN A 9 9.86 12.16 -16.13
CA GLN A 9 8.99 11.78 -17.24
C GLN A 9 9.37 10.43 -17.86
N PHE A 10 10.66 10.16 -18.03
CA PHE A 10 11.11 8.87 -18.53
C PHE A 10 10.81 7.74 -17.55
N ILE A 11 11.23 7.84 -16.28
CA ILE A 11 11.07 6.74 -15.31
C ILE A 11 9.60 6.48 -14.93
N THR A 12 8.71 7.44 -15.18
CA THR A 12 7.26 7.29 -14.99
C THR A 12 6.51 6.91 -16.26
N SER A 13 7.22 6.65 -17.37
CA SER A 13 6.62 6.21 -18.62
C SER A 13 6.20 4.72 -18.58
N PRO A 14 5.25 4.29 -19.42
CA PRO A 14 4.89 2.88 -19.57
C PRO A 14 6.08 2.00 -20.00
N GLU A 15 6.94 2.51 -20.88
CA GLU A 15 8.16 1.82 -21.34
C GLU A 15 9.10 1.50 -20.16
N ALA A 16 9.37 2.50 -19.31
CA ALA A 16 10.20 2.29 -18.12
C ALA A 16 9.52 1.32 -17.13
N GLY A 17 8.19 1.39 -16.98
CA GLY A 17 7.41 0.46 -16.16
C GLY A 17 7.53 -0.98 -16.64
N ALA A 18 7.39 -1.22 -17.94
CA ALA A 18 7.54 -2.56 -18.53
C ALA A 18 8.96 -3.12 -18.32
N ILE A 19 9.99 -2.30 -18.54
CA ILE A 19 11.39 -2.68 -18.28
C ILE A 19 11.61 -3.02 -16.80
N TRP A 20 11.01 -2.25 -15.89
CA TRP A 20 11.15 -2.46 -14.45
C TRP A 20 10.54 -3.80 -14.01
N VAL A 21 9.33 -4.10 -14.48
CA VAL A 21 8.64 -5.37 -14.19
C VAL A 21 9.44 -6.56 -14.71
N ASP A 22 9.95 -6.49 -15.93
CA ASP A 22 10.73 -7.57 -16.55
C ASP A 22 12.02 -7.88 -15.78
N ILE A 23 12.75 -6.84 -15.37
CA ILE A 23 14.06 -7.00 -14.72
C ILE A 23 13.94 -7.30 -13.22
N VAL A 24 13.01 -6.63 -12.53
CA VAL A 24 12.92 -6.61 -11.06
C VAL A 24 11.74 -7.42 -10.54
N GLY A 25 10.65 -7.51 -11.31
CA GLY A 25 9.42 -8.19 -10.90
C GLY A 25 8.47 -7.34 -10.06
N GLU A 26 8.75 -6.04 -9.89
CA GLU A 26 7.84 -5.10 -9.21
C GLU A 26 6.81 -4.54 -10.19
N LEU A 27 5.54 -4.52 -9.79
CA LEU A 27 4.43 -4.10 -10.64
C LEU A 27 4.54 -2.64 -11.08
N PRO A 28 4.13 -2.30 -12.31
CA PRO A 28 4.22 -0.94 -12.80
C PRO A 28 3.05 -0.09 -12.26
N ALA A 29 3.29 1.20 -12.05
CA ALA A 29 2.25 2.13 -11.59
C ALA A 29 1.43 2.73 -12.75
N GLN A 30 1.92 2.61 -13.98
CA GLN A 30 1.27 3.16 -15.18
C GLN A 30 0.15 2.22 -15.64
N LEU A 31 -1.05 2.77 -15.86
CA LEU A 31 -2.20 1.99 -16.31
C LEU A 31 -1.91 1.19 -17.58
N GLU A 32 -1.20 1.78 -18.55
CA GLU A 32 -0.87 1.09 -19.81
C GLU A 32 0.01 -0.16 -19.57
N ALA A 33 1.11 -0.01 -18.82
CA ALA A 33 2.00 -1.14 -18.49
C ALA A 33 1.34 -2.16 -17.54
N ALA A 34 0.50 -1.71 -16.61
CA ALA A 34 -0.20 -2.57 -15.66
C ALA A 34 -1.29 -3.44 -16.33
N ASN A 35 -1.82 -3.00 -17.48
CA ASN A 35 -2.82 -3.72 -18.26
C ASN A 35 -2.22 -4.44 -19.48
N ASP A 36 -0.89 -4.58 -19.55
CA ASP A 36 -0.22 -5.32 -20.61
C ASP A 36 -0.71 -6.79 -20.64
N PRO A 37 -1.22 -7.30 -21.77
CA PRO A 37 -1.67 -8.68 -21.89
C PRO A 37 -0.62 -9.74 -21.53
N GLU A 38 0.67 -9.47 -21.79
CA GLU A 38 1.75 -10.39 -21.44
C GLU A 38 1.96 -10.44 -19.92
N LEU A 39 1.95 -9.28 -19.25
CA LEU A 39 2.01 -9.21 -17.79
C LEU A 39 0.79 -9.89 -17.15
N MET A 40 -0.41 -9.66 -17.70
CA MET A 40 -1.64 -10.26 -17.20
C MET A 40 -1.67 -11.78 -17.38
N ALA A 41 -0.96 -12.31 -18.37
CA ALA A 41 -0.82 -13.75 -18.62
C ALA A 41 0.37 -14.38 -17.88
N ASP A 42 1.23 -13.59 -17.23
CA ASP A 42 2.40 -14.10 -16.53
C ASP A 42 2.01 -15.02 -15.36
N GLU A 43 2.64 -16.20 -15.28
CA GLU A 43 2.31 -17.22 -14.28
C GLU A 43 2.58 -16.79 -12.83
N LYS A 44 3.49 -15.82 -12.62
CA LYS A 44 3.89 -15.35 -11.29
C LYS A 44 3.26 -14.00 -10.96
N LEU A 45 3.20 -13.09 -11.92
CA LEU A 45 2.82 -11.69 -11.73
C LEU A 45 1.39 -11.39 -12.16
N GLY A 46 0.80 -12.18 -13.06
CA GLY A 46 -0.53 -11.91 -13.61
C GLY A 46 -1.63 -11.80 -12.56
N ALA A 47 -1.59 -12.64 -11.52
CA ALA A 47 -2.53 -12.56 -10.41
C ALA A 47 -2.41 -11.24 -9.61
N PHE A 48 -1.20 -10.72 -9.46
CA PHE A 48 -0.97 -9.45 -8.77
C PHE A 48 -1.38 -8.26 -9.64
N ALA A 49 -1.07 -8.29 -10.95
CA ALA A 49 -1.48 -7.28 -11.90
C ALA A 49 -3.03 -7.19 -12.00
N ALA A 50 -3.70 -8.34 -12.03
CA ALA A 50 -5.16 -8.43 -11.96
C ALA A 50 -5.76 -7.87 -10.65
N GLY A 51 -4.94 -7.75 -9.61
CA GLY A 51 -5.30 -7.15 -8.32
C GLY A 51 -5.36 -5.63 -8.30
N LEU A 52 -4.59 -4.97 -9.17
CA LEU A 52 -4.44 -3.52 -9.19
C LEU A 52 -5.76 -2.74 -9.39
N PRO A 53 -6.71 -3.17 -10.26
CA PRO A 53 -7.94 -2.44 -10.50
C PRO A 53 -8.87 -2.32 -9.28
N TYR A 54 -8.75 -3.22 -8.31
CA TYR A 54 -9.55 -3.21 -7.07
C TYR A 54 -8.71 -2.97 -5.82
N ALA A 55 -7.43 -2.63 -5.97
CA ALA A 55 -6.60 -2.21 -4.87
C ALA A 55 -7.04 -0.83 -4.36
N HIS A 56 -6.96 -0.63 -3.05
CA HIS A 56 -7.28 0.64 -2.41
C HIS A 56 -6.06 1.16 -1.65
N ALA A 57 -5.77 2.46 -1.83
CA ALA A 57 -4.81 3.14 -0.99
C ALA A 57 -5.46 3.47 0.36
N THR A 58 -4.85 3.02 1.44
CA THR A 58 -5.25 3.41 2.80
C THR A 58 -4.67 4.79 3.11
N PHE A 59 -5.49 5.68 3.66
CA PHE A 59 -4.99 6.94 4.19
C PHE A 59 -4.39 6.72 5.58
N PHE A 60 -3.17 7.18 5.80
CA PHE A 60 -2.49 7.14 7.08
C PHE A 60 -2.05 8.54 7.50
N VAL A 61 -2.37 8.96 8.73
CA VAL A 61 -1.75 10.12 9.38
C VAL A 61 -0.31 9.77 9.78
N ASN A 62 -0.15 8.65 10.48
CA ASN A 62 1.13 7.98 10.72
C ASN A 62 0.94 6.48 10.48
N GLU A 63 1.53 5.96 9.41
CA GLU A 63 1.42 4.54 9.04
C GLU A 63 2.07 3.63 10.08
N SER A 64 3.19 4.05 10.66
CA SER A 64 3.93 3.23 11.63
C SER A 64 3.13 3.01 12.90
N ASP A 65 2.52 4.08 13.45
CA ASP A 65 1.75 3.99 14.68
C ASP A 65 0.44 3.22 14.45
N ASN A 66 -0.25 3.48 13.33
CA ASN A 66 -1.46 2.72 13.00
C ASN A 66 -1.17 1.22 12.81
N ARG A 67 -0.06 0.88 12.14
CA ARG A 67 0.37 -0.52 11.99
C ARG A 67 0.69 -1.15 13.34
N GLN A 68 1.39 -0.43 14.22
CA GLN A 68 1.75 -0.94 15.54
C GLN A 68 0.51 -1.24 16.38
N ALA A 69 -0.49 -0.35 16.40
CA ALA A 69 -1.74 -0.58 17.12
C ALA A 69 -2.46 -1.87 16.69
N LEU A 70 -2.48 -2.18 15.38
CA LEU A 70 -3.08 -3.43 14.89
C LEU A 70 -2.23 -4.66 15.20
N ILE A 71 -0.90 -4.57 15.16
CA ILE A 71 0.00 -5.67 15.55
C ILE A 71 -0.20 -5.98 17.04
N ASP A 72 -0.24 -4.96 17.89
CA ASP A 72 -0.43 -5.14 19.33
C ASP A 72 -1.80 -5.78 19.63
N ALA A 73 -2.87 -5.35 18.93
CA ALA A 73 -4.19 -5.98 19.05
C ALA A 73 -4.20 -7.45 18.60
N TYR A 74 -3.51 -7.76 17.51
CA TYR A 74 -3.36 -9.15 17.06
C TYR A 74 -2.63 -10.01 18.09
N ASP A 75 -1.53 -9.48 18.66
CA ASP A 75 -0.74 -10.17 19.67
C ASP A 75 -1.51 -10.35 21.00
N MET A 76 -2.35 -9.38 21.39
CA MET A 76 -3.26 -9.53 22.54
C MET A 76 -4.17 -10.74 22.37
N VAL A 77 -4.76 -10.93 21.19
CA VAL A 77 -5.62 -12.08 20.91
C VAL A 77 -4.80 -13.37 20.86
N LEU A 78 -3.75 -13.40 20.06
CA LEU A 78 -3.04 -14.65 19.75
C LEU A 78 -2.15 -15.14 20.89
N LEU A 79 -1.44 -14.22 21.55
CA LEU A 79 -0.43 -14.55 22.56
C LEU A 79 -1.00 -14.50 23.98
N SER A 80 -1.96 -13.62 24.22
CA SER A 80 -2.53 -13.39 25.57
C SER A 80 -3.95 -13.94 25.75
N GLY A 81 -4.63 -14.33 24.67
CA GLY A 81 -5.98 -14.89 24.71
C GLY A 81 -7.07 -13.85 24.99
N GLU A 82 -6.81 -12.57 24.70
CA GLU A 82 -7.77 -11.48 24.84
C GLU A 82 -8.98 -11.66 23.91
N ASP A 83 -10.14 -11.13 24.30
CA ASP A 83 -11.30 -11.07 23.41
C ASP A 83 -11.00 -10.21 22.18
N PRO A 84 -11.27 -10.69 20.95
CA PRO A 84 -10.98 -9.94 19.74
C PRO A 84 -11.65 -8.56 19.65
N ASN A 85 -12.86 -8.39 20.18
CA ASN A 85 -13.49 -7.06 20.16
C ASN A 85 -12.79 -6.12 21.13
N THR A 86 -12.45 -6.59 22.33
CA THR A 86 -11.69 -5.78 23.30
C THR A 86 -10.33 -5.36 22.75
N ALA A 87 -9.59 -6.27 22.12
CA ALA A 87 -8.30 -5.94 21.51
C ALA A 87 -8.45 -4.91 20.37
N LEU A 88 -9.50 -5.05 19.55
CA LEU A 88 -9.79 -4.11 18.47
C LEU A 88 -10.22 -2.74 19.00
N ASP A 89 -11.06 -2.67 20.03
CA ASP A 89 -11.50 -1.41 20.64
C ASP A 89 -10.31 -0.58 21.14
N ILE A 90 -9.31 -1.24 21.75
CA ILE A 90 -8.06 -0.60 22.20
C ILE A 90 -7.28 -0.02 21.01
N ALA A 91 -7.15 -0.78 19.91
CA ALA A 91 -6.48 -0.28 18.71
C ALA A 91 -7.25 0.87 18.06
N VAL A 92 -8.59 0.81 18.06
CA VAL A 92 -9.45 1.88 17.55
C VAL A 92 -9.27 3.16 18.36
N GLU A 93 -9.28 3.09 19.69
CA GLU A 93 -9.05 4.24 20.57
C GLU A 93 -7.68 4.88 20.28
N THR A 94 -6.63 4.06 20.23
CA THR A 94 -5.26 4.51 19.93
C THR A 94 -5.17 5.23 18.57
N VAL A 95 -5.78 4.67 17.53
CA VAL A 95 -5.76 5.26 16.19
C VAL A 95 -6.65 6.50 16.13
N GLN A 96 -7.79 6.51 16.83
CA GLN A 96 -8.71 7.64 16.85
C GLN A 96 -8.09 8.86 17.53
N GLU A 97 -7.35 8.69 18.64
CA GLU A 97 -6.62 9.79 19.29
C GLU A 97 -5.65 10.49 18.31
N MET A 98 -4.87 9.71 17.55
CA MET A 98 -3.96 10.23 16.52
C MET A 98 -4.72 10.97 15.40
N LEU A 99 -5.85 10.42 14.95
CA LEU A 99 -6.68 11.07 13.94
C LEU A 99 -7.26 12.39 14.47
N ASP A 100 -7.80 12.38 15.69
CA ASP A 100 -8.38 13.56 16.32
C ASP A 100 -7.34 14.68 16.47
N GLU A 101 -6.11 14.36 16.89
CA GLU A 101 -5.01 15.33 16.97
C GLU A 101 -4.70 15.95 15.61
N PHE A 102 -4.60 15.14 14.55
CA PHE A 102 -4.30 15.63 13.20
C PHE A 102 -5.40 16.53 12.61
N TRP A 103 -6.66 16.28 12.97
CA TRP A 103 -7.80 17.05 12.48
C TRP A 103 -8.22 18.21 13.37
N ALA A 104 -7.70 18.32 14.60
CA ALA A 104 -8.11 19.34 15.57
C ALA A 104 -7.97 20.80 15.06
N ASP A 105 -6.99 21.05 14.20
CA ASP A 105 -6.64 22.40 13.70
C ASP A 105 -6.97 22.62 12.21
N ARG A 106 -7.83 21.79 11.61
CA ARG A 106 -8.15 21.83 10.17
C ARG A 106 -9.55 22.33 9.83
#